data_AF-A0A3R9VZH8-F1
#
_entry.id   AF-A0A3R9VZH8-F1
#
_cell.length_a   1.000
_cell.length_b   1.000
_cell.length_c   1.000
_cell.angle_alpha   90.00
_cell.angle_beta   90.00
_cell.angle_gamma   90.00
#
_symmetry.space_group_name_H-M   'P 1'
#
loop_
_entity.id
_entity.type
_entity.pdbx_description
1 polymer ?
#
loop_
_entity_poly.entity_id
_entity_poly.type
_entity_poly.pdbx_seq_one_letter_code
_entity_poly.pdbx_strand_id
1 'polypeptide(L)'
;MVRRKKEKKKRPDWGIPKGIVLLATPEGWRHSVLTMDGGMLCGRLSVPTNTDPHDARAAAARMVTELARDFHDTDVEVSWDPPQEPWSWTAQVTIAG
;
A
#
# COMPACT_ATOMS: atom_id res chain seq x y z
N MET A 1 -28.25 -11.72 16.11
CA MET A 1 -27.02 -11.20 15.44
C MET A 1 -25.89 -12.21 15.65
N VAL A 2 -25.60 -13.04 14.67
CA VAL A 2 -24.47 -14.00 14.75
C VAL A 2 -23.19 -13.23 14.42
N ARG A 3 -22.29 -13.09 15.39
CA ARG A 3 -20.91 -12.65 15.14
C ARG A 3 -20.25 -13.72 14.28
N ARG A 4 -20.13 -13.47 12.96
CA ARG A 4 -19.33 -14.32 12.08
C ARG A 4 -17.91 -14.39 12.65
N LYS A 5 -17.50 -15.58 13.07
CA LYS A 5 -16.10 -15.90 13.37
C LYS A 5 -15.34 -15.64 12.07
N LYS A 6 -14.52 -14.58 12.00
CA LYS A 6 -13.58 -14.40 10.88
C LYS A 6 -12.75 -15.69 10.82
N GLU A 7 -12.98 -16.51 9.80
CA GLU A 7 -12.04 -17.57 9.45
C GLU A 7 -10.67 -16.91 9.37
N LYS A 8 -9.67 -17.47 10.05
CA LYS A 8 -8.30 -16.99 9.92
C LYS A 8 -7.91 -17.19 8.46
N LYS A 9 -8.04 -16.13 7.64
CA LYS A 9 -7.53 -16.12 6.27
C LYS A 9 -6.11 -16.67 6.34
N LYS A 10 -5.83 -17.69 5.54
CA LYS A 10 -4.48 -18.25 5.41
C LYS A 10 -3.56 -17.04 5.17
N ARG A 11 -2.59 -16.83 6.06
CA ARG A 11 -1.64 -15.73 5.89
C ARG A 11 -1.03 -15.90 4.49
N PRO A 12 -1.06 -14.85 3.67
CA PRO A 12 -0.49 -14.95 2.34
C PRO A 12 1.01 -15.17 2.46
N ASP A 13 1.61 -15.71 1.39
CA ASP A 13 3.05 -15.98 1.34
C ASP A 13 3.91 -14.70 1.27
N TRP A 14 3.30 -13.51 1.14
CA TRP A 14 4.00 -12.22 1.14
C TRP A 14 4.00 -11.57 2.53
N GLY A 15 5.10 -10.87 2.88
CA GLY A 15 5.31 -10.29 4.21
C GLY A 15 4.58 -8.95 4.47
N ILE A 16 4.64 -8.48 5.73
CA ILE A 16 4.05 -7.20 6.15
C ILE A 16 4.65 -6.05 5.31
N PRO A 17 3.85 -5.09 4.81
CA PRO A 17 4.37 -3.91 4.10
C PRO A 17 5.36 -3.11 4.95
N LYS A 18 6.48 -2.72 4.34
CA LYS A 18 7.56 -1.89 4.90
C LYS A 18 7.74 -0.58 4.14
N GLY A 19 7.37 -0.55 2.86
CA GLY A 19 7.51 0.63 2.03
C GLY A 19 6.64 0.53 0.79
N ILE A 20 6.45 1.67 0.12
CA ILE A 20 5.77 1.73 -1.17
C ILE A 20 6.46 2.75 -2.07
N VAL A 21 6.60 2.40 -3.33
CA VAL A 21 6.90 3.33 -4.43
C VAL A 21 5.64 3.49 -5.26
N LEU A 22 5.24 4.73 -5.53
CA LEU A 22 4.12 5.11 -6.38
C LEU A 22 4.66 5.86 -7.59
N LEU A 23 4.24 5.43 -8.78
CA LEU A 23 4.69 5.98 -10.06
C LEU A 23 3.48 6.46 -10.87
N ALA A 24 3.55 7.70 -11.34
CA ALA A 24 2.64 8.21 -12.36
C ALA A 24 3.15 7.80 -13.75
N THR A 25 2.31 7.12 -14.52
CA THR A 25 2.61 6.79 -15.93
C THR A 25 1.48 7.32 -16.83
N PRO A 26 1.73 7.43 -18.15
CA PRO A 26 0.68 7.82 -19.10
C PRO A 26 -0.53 6.88 -19.09
N GLU A 27 -0.35 5.64 -18.64
CA GLU A 27 -1.40 4.61 -18.54
C GLU A 27 -2.00 4.51 -17.12
N GLY A 28 -1.69 5.48 -16.26
CA GLY A 28 -2.20 5.58 -14.89
C GLY A 28 -1.15 5.28 -13.82
N TRP A 29 -1.64 4.89 -12.65
CA TRP A 29 -0.85 4.84 -11.43
C TRP A 29 -0.32 3.43 -11.15
N ARG A 30 1.00 3.28 -11.07
CA ARG A 30 1.70 2.03 -10.77
C ARG A 30 2.25 2.07 -9.36
N HIS A 31 2.29 0.93 -8.68
CA HIS A 31 2.91 0.85 -7.36
C HIS A 31 3.75 -0.40 -7.20
N SER A 32 4.75 -0.31 -6.33
CA SER A 32 5.55 -1.42 -5.83
C SER A 32 5.57 -1.35 -4.31
N VAL A 33 4.97 -2.34 -3.64
CA VAL A 33 5.01 -2.47 -2.18
C VAL A 33 6.18 -3.35 -1.81
N LEU A 34 7.05 -2.85 -0.94
CA LEU A 34 8.16 -3.58 -0.34
C LEU A 34 7.69 -4.22 0.95
N THR A 35 8.06 -5.47 1.20
CA THR A 35 7.66 -6.21 2.40
C THR A 35 8.86 -6.48 3.33
N MET A 36 8.60 -6.71 4.61
CA MET A 36 9.65 -6.95 5.62
C MET A 36 10.50 -8.20 5.36
N ASP A 37 9.97 -9.21 4.65
CA ASP A 37 10.71 -10.44 4.33
C ASP A 37 11.61 -10.29 3.09
N GLY A 38 11.56 -9.13 2.41
CA GLY A 38 12.30 -8.87 1.18
C GLY A 38 11.49 -9.11 -0.10
N GLY A 39 10.24 -9.56 0.00
CA GLY A 39 9.32 -9.66 -1.12
C GLY A 39 8.84 -8.29 -1.65
N MET A 40 8.33 -8.29 -2.88
CA MET A 40 7.79 -7.11 -3.56
C MET A 40 6.46 -7.44 -4.26
N LEU A 41 5.47 -6.55 -4.12
CA LEU A 41 4.17 -6.65 -4.78
C LEU A 41 3.95 -5.46 -5.72
N CYS A 42 3.92 -5.73 -7.02
CA CYS A 42 3.68 -4.72 -8.06
C CYS A 42 2.21 -4.71 -8.47
N GLY A 43 1.67 -3.54 -8.78
CA GLY A 43 0.28 -3.41 -9.22
C GLY A 43 -0.08 -2.07 -9.83
N ARG A 44 -1.38 -1.93 -10.14
CA ARG A 44 -1.98 -0.67 -10.59
C ARG A 44 -2.91 -0.18 -9.48
N LEU A 45 -2.85 1.11 -9.20
CA LEU A 45 -3.82 1.74 -8.32
C LEU A 45 -5.15 1.89 -9.05
N SER A 46 -6.25 1.53 -8.41
CA SER A 46 -7.59 1.56 -9.00
C SER A 46 -8.21 2.96 -8.95
N VAL A 47 -7.51 3.95 -9.51
CA VAL A 47 -7.94 5.35 -9.61
C VAL A 47 -7.82 5.84 -11.06
N PRO A 48 -8.56 6.88 -11.46
CA PRO A 48 -8.41 7.49 -12.80
C PRO A 48 -6.98 7.92 -13.11
N THR A 49 -6.58 7.84 -14.38
CA THR A 49 -5.24 8.22 -14.83
C THR A 49 -4.86 9.67 -14.49
N ASN A 50 -5.83 10.59 -14.52
CA ASN A 50 -5.66 12.02 -14.24
C ASN A 50 -5.86 12.40 -12.77
N THR A 51 -5.89 11.42 -11.85
CA THR A 51 -5.97 11.68 -10.40
C THR A 51 -4.81 12.56 -9.97
N ASP A 52 -5.05 13.53 -9.08
CA ASP A 52 -4.01 14.38 -8.53
C ASP A 52 -2.98 13.54 -7.72
N PRO A 53 -1.67 13.86 -7.75
CA PRO A 53 -0.68 13.12 -6.99
C PRO A 53 -0.92 13.06 -5.47
N HIS A 54 -1.59 14.04 -4.87
CA HIS A 54 -2.00 13.98 -3.47
C HIS A 54 -3.04 12.90 -3.24
N ASP A 55 -4.09 12.87 -4.07
CA ASP A 55 -5.17 11.88 -3.97
C ASP A 55 -4.69 10.47 -4.32
N ALA A 56 -3.80 10.33 -5.31
CA ALA A 56 -3.18 9.05 -5.65
C ALA A 56 -2.33 8.51 -4.51
N ARG A 57 -1.56 9.37 -3.81
CA ARG A 57 -0.82 9.00 -2.60
C ARG A 57 -1.74 8.60 -1.45
N ALA A 58 -2.85 9.31 -1.25
CA ALA A 58 -3.84 8.95 -0.22
C ALA A 58 -4.48 7.59 -0.51
N ALA A 59 -4.86 7.33 -1.77
CA ALA A 59 -5.41 6.05 -2.19
C ALA A 59 -4.39 4.90 -2.07
N ALA A 60 -3.12 5.15 -2.41
CA ALA A 60 -2.04 4.17 -2.24
C ALA A 60 -1.78 3.87 -0.76
N ALA A 61 -1.79 4.89 0.11
CA ALA A 61 -1.64 4.70 1.56
C ALA A 61 -2.78 3.85 2.13
N ARG A 62 -4.03 4.16 1.76
CA ARG A 62 -5.20 3.37 2.15
C ARG A 62 -5.09 1.91 1.71
N MET A 63 -4.69 1.68 0.46
CA MET A 63 -4.48 0.32 -0.06
C MET A 63 -3.46 -0.44 0.78
N VAL A 64 -2.33 0.18 1.16
CA VAL A 64 -1.31 -0.45 2.01
C VAL A 64 -1.84 -0.77 3.40
N THR A 65 -2.58 0.16 4.03
CA THR A 65 -3.19 -0.06 5.34
C THR A 65 -4.23 -1.18 5.30
N GLU A 66 -5.08 -1.23 4.27
CA GLU A 66 -6.05 -2.32 4.07
C GLU A 66 -5.33 -3.66 3.84
N LEU A 67 -4.23 -3.68 3.08
CA LEU A 67 -3.41 -4.87 2.84
C LEU A 67 -2.81 -5.43 4.16
N ALA A 68 -2.20 -4.57 4.97
CA ALA A 68 -1.66 -4.96 6.27
C ALA A 68 -2.75 -5.49 7.22
N ARG A 69 -3.89 -4.79 7.28
CA ARG A 69 -5.00 -5.16 8.17
C ARG A 69 -5.67 -6.47 7.74
N ASP A 70 -5.98 -6.64 6.47
CA ASP A 70 -6.79 -7.76 6.00
C ASP A 70 -6.05 -9.09 5.95
N PHE A 71 -4.72 -9.05 5.81
CA PHE A 71 -3.89 -10.25 5.65
C PHE A 71 -2.94 -10.50 6.81
N HIS A 72 -2.54 -9.46 7.55
CA HIS A 72 -1.63 -9.58 8.70
C HIS A 72 -2.27 -9.22 10.04
N ASP A 73 -3.51 -8.70 10.05
CA ASP A 73 -4.18 -8.20 11.26
C ASP A 73 -3.29 -7.16 11.99
N THR A 74 -2.60 -6.33 11.19
CA THR A 74 -1.65 -5.32 11.66
C THR A 74 -2.07 -3.95 11.17
N ASP A 75 -2.08 -2.97 12.06
CA ASP A 75 -2.29 -1.57 11.72
C ASP A 75 -0.95 -0.93 11.35
N VAL A 76 -0.95 -0.08 10.32
CA VAL A 76 0.26 0.53 9.78
C VAL A 76 0.01 1.97 9.36
N GLU A 77 1.02 2.79 9.57
CA GLU A 77 1.08 4.19 9.14
C GLU A 77 1.98 4.31 7.91
N VAL A 78 1.59 5.20 6.98
CA VAL A 78 2.32 5.46 5.75
C VAL A 78 2.82 6.91 5.77
N SER A 79 4.14 7.09 5.78
CA SER A 79 4.79 8.40 5.76
C SER A 79 5.50 8.62 4.43
N TRP A 80 5.00 9.57 3.63
CA TRP A 80 5.58 9.92 2.34
C TRP A 80 6.85 10.75 2.51
N ASP A 81 7.91 10.32 1.84
CA ASP A 81 9.15 11.08 1.74
C ASP A 81 8.94 12.33 0.88
N PRO A 82 9.77 13.39 1.04
CA PRO A 82 9.78 14.51 0.12
C PRO A 82 9.99 14.03 -1.33
N PRO A 83 9.16 14.45 -2.29
CA PRO A 83 9.26 13.97 -3.67
C PRO A 83 10.61 14.34 -4.26
N GLN A 84 11.32 13.35 -4.79
CA GLN A 84 12.58 13.55 -5.51
C GLN A 84 12.34 13.80 -7.00
N GLU A 85 11.25 13.27 -7.54
CA GLU A 85 10.84 13.39 -8.93
C GLU A 85 9.33 13.71 -9.00
N PRO A 86 8.86 14.42 -10.03
CA PRO A 86 7.44 14.80 -10.14
C PRO A 86 6.52 13.65 -10.58
N TRP A 87 7.07 12.48 -10.91
CA TRP A 87 6.32 11.26 -11.31
C TRP A 87 6.56 10.08 -10.36
N SER A 88 7.35 10.24 -9.30
CA SER A 88 7.76 9.16 -8.39
C SER A 88 7.70 9.61 -6.94
N TRP A 89 7.02 8.82 -6.11
CA TRP A 89 6.90 9.08 -4.67
C TRP A 89 7.21 7.80 -3.89
N THR A 90 8.02 7.93 -2.85
CA THR A 90 8.34 6.85 -1.93
C THR A 90 7.70 7.13 -0.58
N ALA A 91 7.24 6.09 0.10
CA ALA A 91 6.80 6.17 1.48
C ALA A 91 7.38 5.02 2.30
N GLN A 92 7.69 5.34 3.56
CA GLN A 92 7.96 4.35 4.60
C GLN A 92 6.65 3.88 5.23
N VAL A 93 6.58 2.60 5.57
CA VAL A 93 5.45 1.99 6.27
C VAL A 93 5.93 1.50 7.63
N THR A 94 5.29 1.97 8.69
CA THR A 94 5.60 1.61 10.07
C THR A 94 4.40 0.95 10.73
N ILE A 95 4.64 -0.03 11.60
CA ILE A 95 3.57 -0.66 12.39
C ILE A 95 3.06 0.37 13.41
N ALA A 96 1.75 0.61 13.41
CA ALA A 96 1.11 1.43 14.42
C ALA A 96 1.02 0.62 15.74
N GLY A 97 1.41 1.26 16.84
CA GLY A 97 1.43 0.66 18.19
C GLY A 97 0.06 0.57 18.85
#